data_AF-A0A923V9K5-F1
#
_entry.id   AF-A0A923V9K5-F1
#
_cell.length_a   1.000
_cell.length_b   1.000
_cell.length_c   1.000
_cell.angle_alpha   90.00
_cell.angle_beta   90.00
_cell.angle_gamma   90.00
#
_symmetry.space_group_name_H-M   'P 1'
#
loop_
_entity.id
_entity.type
_entity.pdbx_description
1 polymer ?
#
loop_
_entity_poly.entity_id
_entity_poly.type
_entity_poly.pdbx_seq_one_letter_code
_entity_poly.pdbx_strand_id
1 'polypeptide(L)'
;MYKYLLSLLLLFGELFFSSSAAAQKASVTEKNEPFKTYPFSDPNPIPVLGINKKVAPFYPYFVFDGYADKGTSKDWKVVTLENPFITLTVLPEVGGKVLGAVEKATNNEFVYYNHVMKFRAIGIRGPWTSGGIEHNFGLDLGHAPWAAAAVDYVLKNNDDGSVSCIVGGLDLASRSEWRVEIRLPKDKAYFETNALWYNPTPLHHAYLSWENAAFKAADDLQFYFPGN
;
A
#
# COMPACT_ATOMS: atom_id res chain seq x y z
N MET A 1 14.89 -21.15 69.48
CA MET A 1 15.53 -21.44 68.18
C MET A 1 14.56 -21.50 66.98
N TYR A 2 13.26 -21.17 67.15
CA TYR A 2 12.24 -21.34 66.09
C TYR A 2 11.49 -20.04 65.72
N LYS A 3 11.97 -18.87 66.15
CA LYS A 3 11.27 -17.58 65.93
C LYS A 3 11.89 -16.66 64.87
N TYR A 4 13.06 -17.03 64.34
CA TYR A 4 13.75 -16.26 63.29
C TYR A 4 13.80 -16.96 61.92
N LEU A 5 13.24 -18.16 61.81
CA LEU A 5 13.22 -18.91 60.54
C LEU A 5 12.03 -18.55 59.64
N LEU A 6 10.94 -17.99 60.22
CA LEU A 6 9.76 -17.61 59.43
C LEU A 6 9.89 -16.22 58.79
N SER A 7 10.76 -15.35 59.30
CA SER A 7 10.97 -14.00 58.77
C SER A 7 11.95 -13.95 57.58
N LEU A 8 12.72 -15.02 57.34
CA LEU A 8 13.58 -15.12 56.14
C LEU A 8 12.85 -15.69 54.91
N LEU A 9 11.70 -16.34 55.11
CA LEU A 9 10.90 -16.94 54.02
C LEU A 9 9.89 -15.98 53.39
N LEU A 10 9.69 -14.80 53.99
CA LEU A 10 8.79 -13.76 53.47
C LEU A 10 9.50 -12.68 52.63
N LEU A 11 10.83 -12.75 52.48
CA LEU A 11 11.64 -11.77 51.74
C LEU A 11 12.18 -12.28 50.39
N PHE A 12 11.80 -13.50 49.99
CA PHE A 12 12.22 -14.11 48.71
C PHE A 12 11.05 -14.42 47.76
N GLY A 13 9.86 -13.90 48.03
CA GLY A 13 8.64 -14.16 47.24
C GLY A 13 8.22 -13.06 46.27
N GLU A 14 8.89 -11.91 46.23
CA GLU A 14 8.45 -10.73 45.45
C GLU A 14 9.32 -10.37 44.24
N LEU A 15 10.06 -11.32 43.69
CA LEU A 15 10.76 -11.13 42.43
C LEU A 15 10.24 -12.13 41.41
N PHE A 16 9.83 -11.60 40.25
CA PHE A 16 9.28 -12.31 39.08
C PHE A 16 7.76 -12.48 39.00
N PHE A 17 6.99 -11.43 39.30
CA PHE A 17 5.90 -11.09 38.38
C PHE A 17 6.51 -10.43 37.14
N SER A 18 7.15 -11.24 36.29
CA SER A 18 7.31 -10.85 34.90
C SER A 18 5.91 -10.78 34.33
N SER A 19 5.31 -9.58 34.31
CA SER A 19 4.23 -9.32 33.38
C SER A 19 4.77 -9.74 32.01
N SER A 20 4.27 -10.86 31.48
CA SER A 20 4.33 -11.07 30.06
C SER A 20 3.46 -9.95 29.48
N ALA A 21 4.06 -8.78 29.28
CA ALA A 21 3.56 -7.85 28.30
C ALA A 21 3.52 -8.68 27.04
N ALA A 22 2.33 -9.19 26.68
CA ALA A 22 2.11 -9.78 25.38
C ALA A 22 2.61 -8.72 24.42
N ALA A 23 3.77 -8.97 23.82
CA ALA A 23 4.40 -7.99 22.96
C ALA A 23 3.35 -7.59 21.94
N GLN A 24 2.96 -6.32 21.90
CA GLN A 24 2.08 -5.82 20.86
C GLN A 24 2.72 -6.25 19.55
N LYS A 25 2.05 -7.17 18.86
CA LYS A 25 2.62 -7.87 17.73
C LYS A 25 1.96 -7.29 16.49
N ALA A 26 2.77 -6.70 15.63
CA ALA A 26 2.34 -6.49 14.27
C ALA A 26 2.34 -7.84 13.54
N SER A 27 1.41 -8.05 12.62
CA SER A 27 1.35 -9.24 11.79
C SER A 27 1.12 -8.88 10.34
N VAL A 28 1.70 -9.65 9.43
CA VAL A 28 1.46 -9.55 7.99
C VAL A 28 0.97 -10.90 7.47
N THR A 29 -0.10 -10.88 6.69
CA THR A 29 -0.71 -12.09 6.10
C THR A 29 -1.08 -11.84 4.65
N GLU A 30 -1.22 -12.92 3.88
CA GLU A 30 -1.63 -12.89 2.48
C GLU A 30 -2.79 -13.86 2.26
N LYS A 31 -3.83 -13.43 1.56
CA LYS A 31 -4.98 -14.26 1.18
C LYS A 31 -5.53 -13.82 -0.18
N ASN A 32 -6.22 -14.72 -0.85
CA ASN A 32 -7.06 -14.36 -1.98
C ASN A 32 -8.46 -14.01 -1.47
N GLU A 33 -8.96 -12.83 -1.85
CA GLU A 33 -10.28 -12.34 -1.43
C GLU A 33 -11.12 -11.97 -2.66
N PRO A 34 -12.43 -12.32 -2.66
CA PRO A 34 -13.30 -12.04 -3.78
C PRO A 34 -13.72 -10.56 -3.79
N PHE A 35 -13.47 -9.87 -4.90
CA PHE A 35 -14.00 -8.53 -5.15
C PHE A 35 -14.92 -8.52 -6.36
N LYS A 36 -16.01 -7.74 -6.28
CA LYS A 36 -16.77 -7.37 -7.46
C LYS A 36 -15.87 -6.53 -8.37
N THR A 37 -15.55 -7.07 -9.52
CA THR A 37 -14.55 -6.55 -10.45
C THR A 37 -15.18 -6.22 -11.79
N TYR A 38 -14.93 -5.03 -12.31
CA TYR A 38 -15.30 -4.63 -13.66
C TYR A 38 -14.00 -4.58 -14.47
N PRO A 39 -13.65 -5.66 -15.19
CA PRO A 39 -12.36 -5.77 -15.86
C PRO A 39 -12.23 -4.79 -17.02
N PHE A 40 -10.99 -4.63 -17.47
CA PHE A 40 -10.65 -3.95 -18.71
C PHE A 40 -10.10 -4.95 -19.73
N SER A 41 -10.07 -4.57 -21.01
CA SER A 41 -9.64 -5.40 -22.13
C SER A 41 -9.16 -4.53 -23.29
N ASP A 42 -8.92 -5.15 -24.45
CA ASP A 42 -8.57 -4.46 -25.69
C ASP A 42 -7.28 -3.62 -25.59
N PRO A 43 -6.11 -4.28 -25.39
CA PRO A 43 -4.84 -3.60 -25.45
C PRO A 43 -4.58 -3.12 -26.89
N ASN A 44 -4.42 -1.82 -27.07
CA ASN A 44 -4.15 -1.22 -28.37
C ASN A 44 -2.80 -1.71 -28.91
N PRO A 45 -2.75 -2.42 -30.06
CA PRO A 45 -1.52 -2.99 -30.60
C PRO A 45 -0.57 -1.93 -31.17
N ILE A 46 -1.02 -0.69 -31.35
CA ILE A 46 -0.22 0.40 -31.90
C ILE A 46 0.58 1.05 -30.77
N PRO A 47 1.93 1.11 -30.87
CA PRO A 47 2.77 1.78 -29.89
C PRO A 47 2.37 3.24 -29.68
N VAL A 48 2.09 3.60 -28.42
CA VAL A 48 1.85 5.00 -28.04
C VAL A 48 3.17 5.65 -27.66
N LEU A 49 3.65 6.54 -28.53
CA LEU A 49 4.88 7.30 -28.31
C LEU A 49 4.64 8.63 -27.56
N GLY A 50 3.42 8.86 -27.07
CA GLY A 50 3.00 10.02 -26.30
C GLY A 50 1.52 10.32 -26.51
N ILE A 51 0.78 10.57 -25.42
CA ILE A 51 -0.66 10.91 -25.49
C ILE A 51 -0.87 12.36 -25.92
N ASN A 52 0.02 13.25 -25.50
CA ASN A 52 0.08 14.65 -25.93
C ASN A 52 1.48 15.20 -25.65
N LYS A 53 1.73 16.48 -25.98
CA LYS A 53 3.05 17.12 -25.81
C LYS A 53 3.55 17.22 -24.36
N LYS A 54 2.68 17.05 -23.35
CA LYS A 54 3.01 17.15 -21.93
C LYS A 54 3.26 15.80 -21.27
N VAL A 55 2.85 14.70 -21.91
CA VAL A 55 3.01 13.35 -21.36
C VAL A 55 4.21 12.71 -22.05
N ALA A 56 5.22 12.34 -21.25
CA ALA A 56 6.39 11.64 -21.77
C ALA A 56 5.99 10.32 -22.46
N PRO A 57 6.74 9.87 -23.48
CA PRO A 57 6.54 8.55 -24.05
C PRO A 57 6.63 7.46 -22.97
N PHE A 58 5.66 6.55 -22.93
CA PHE A 58 5.59 5.44 -21.97
C PHE A 58 5.56 4.08 -22.68
N TYR A 59 6.11 4.01 -23.89
CA TYR A 59 6.43 2.75 -24.55
C TYR A 59 7.39 1.95 -23.64
N PRO A 60 7.22 0.62 -23.46
CA PRO A 60 6.44 -0.33 -24.25
C PRO A 60 5.04 -0.67 -23.71
N TYR A 61 4.46 0.15 -22.83
CA TYR A 61 3.16 -0.17 -22.26
C TYR A 61 2.01 -0.01 -23.29
N PHE A 62 1.07 -0.96 -23.26
CA PHE A 62 -0.20 -0.83 -23.97
C PHE A 62 -1.13 0.17 -23.29
N VAL A 63 -1.90 0.89 -24.10
CA VAL A 63 -3.12 1.61 -23.69
C VAL A 63 -4.31 0.69 -23.92
N PHE A 64 -5.31 0.72 -23.04
CA PHE A 64 -6.51 -0.12 -23.12
C PHE A 64 -7.77 0.70 -23.33
N ASP A 65 -8.61 0.23 -24.24
CA ASP A 65 -9.85 0.91 -24.64
C ASP A 65 -11.13 0.18 -24.18
N GLY A 66 -11.02 -1.10 -23.80
CA GLY A 66 -12.15 -1.91 -23.36
C GLY A 66 -12.40 -1.84 -21.85
N TYR A 67 -13.65 -1.56 -21.46
CA TYR A 67 -14.08 -1.53 -20.05
C TYR A 67 -15.43 -2.22 -19.87
N ALA A 68 -15.51 -3.15 -18.93
CA ALA A 68 -16.76 -3.87 -18.69
C ALA A 68 -17.79 -3.00 -17.93
N ASP A 69 -19.04 -3.09 -18.39
CA ASP A 69 -20.20 -2.49 -17.72
C ASP A 69 -20.75 -3.37 -16.60
N LYS A 70 -20.61 -4.70 -16.74
CA LYS A 70 -21.04 -5.68 -15.74
C LYS A 70 -19.85 -6.16 -14.92
N GLY A 71 -20.02 -6.18 -13.60
CA GLY A 71 -19.01 -6.69 -12.68
C GLY A 71 -19.15 -8.19 -12.48
N THR A 72 -18.04 -8.89 -12.35
CA THR A 72 -17.95 -10.31 -12.00
C THR A 72 -17.19 -10.47 -10.68
N SER A 73 -17.43 -11.57 -9.96
CA SER A 73 -16.56 -11.90 -8.82
C SER A 73 -15.21 -12.35 -9.34
N LYS A 74 -14.15 -11.74 -8.85
CA LYS A 74 -12.76 -12.16 -9.12
C LYS A 74 -12.00 -12.15 -7.81
N ASP A 75 -11.25 -13.20 -7.57
CA ASP A 75 -10.33 -13.27 -6.44
C ASP A 75 -9.09 -12.42 -6.74
N TRP A 76 -8.72 -11.60 -5.77
CA TRP A 76 -7.51 -10.79 -5.81
C TRP A 76 -6.64 -11.14 -4.62
N LYS A 77 -5.33 -11.12 -4.85
CA LYS A 77 -4.35 -11.26 -3.79
C LYS A 77 -4.33 -10.01 -2.93
N VAL A 78 -4.62 -10.20 -1.65
CA VAL A 78 -4.67 -9.17 -0.63
C VAL A 78 -3.61 -9.46 0.42
N VAL A 79 -2.79 -8.45 0.70
CA VAL A 79 -1.83 -8.46 1.81
C VAL A 79 -2.38 -7.58 2.93
N THR A 80 -2.49 -8.14 4.13
CA THR A 80 -3.02 -7.44 5.30
C THR A 80 -1.95 -7.30 6.36
N LEU A 81 -1.65 -6.06 6.75
CA LEU A 81 -0.78 -5.71 7.87
C LEU A 81 -1.66 -5.25 9.03
N GLU A 82 -1.44 -5.78 10.22
CA GLU A 82 -2.23 -5.40 11.40
C GLU A 82 -1.34 -5.18 12.61
N ASN A 83 -1.73 -4.20 13.43
CA ASN A 83 -1.25 -4.03 14.80
C ASN A 83 -2.48 -3.80 15.72
N PRO A 84 -2.32 -3.42 17.00
CA PRO A 84 -3.44 -3.13 17.89
C PRO A 84 -4.35 -1.96 17.46
N PHE A 85 -3.87 -1.06 16.60
CA PHE A 85 -4.49 0.21 16.25
C PHE A 85 -5.02 0.25 14.82
N ILE A 86 -4.30 -0.35 13.87
CA ILE A 86 -4.56 -0.22 12.43
C ILE A 86 -4.62 -1.60 11.78
N THR A 87 -5.58 -1.76 10.86
CA THR A 87 -5.58 -2.79 9.83
C THR A 87 -5.36 -2.12 8.48
N LEU A 88 -4.29 -2.50 7.79
CA LEU A 88 -3.86 -1.94 6.52
C LEU A 88 -3.92 -3.02 5.44
N THR A 89 -4.49 -2.68 4.29
CA THR A 89 -4.69 -3.61 3.18
C THR A 89 -3.92 -3.14 1.96
N VAL A 90 -3.14 -4.02 1.33
CA VAL A 90 -2.32 -3.75 0.14
C VAL A 90 -2.76 -4.70 -0.98
N LEU A 91 -2.78 -4.20 -2.22
CA LEU A 91 -3.11 -4.95 -3.43
C LEU A 91 -1.89 -5.07 -4.37
N PRO A 92 -1.04 -6.11 -4.22
CA PRO A 92 0.08 -6.35 -5.12
C PRO A 92 -0.33 -6.50 -6.60
N GLU A 93 -1.53 -7.01 -6.87
CA GLU A 93 -2.02 -7.21 -8.24
C GLU A 93 -2.57 -5.94 -8.90
N VAL A 94 -2.65 -4.83 -8.18
CA VAL A 94 -3.19 -3.54 -8.65
C VAL A 94 -2.22 -2.42 -8.25
N GLY A 95 -1.05 -2.42 -8.88
CA GLY A 95 -0.01 -1.41 -8.71
C GLY A 95 0.70 -1.44 -7.36
N GLY A 96 0.46 -2.46 -6.52
CA GLY A 96 0.97 -2.50 -5.16
C GLY A 96 0.34 -1.47 -4.23
N LYS A 97 -0.79 -0.86 -4.63
CA LYS A 97 -1.40 0.23 -3.88
C LYS A 97 -1.83 -0.22 -2.49
N VAL A 98 -1.81 0.70 -1.53
CA VAL A 98 -2.62 0.55 -0.32
C VAL A 98 -4.07 0.62 -0.75
N LEU A 99 -4.86 -0.43 -0.54
CA LEU A 99 -6.29 -0.45 -0.84
C LEU A 99 -7.09 0.37 0.18
N GLY A 100 -6.70 0.32 1.43
CA GLY A 100 -7.30 1.11 2.50
C GLY A 100 -6.68 0.83 3.85
N ALA A 101 -7.07 1.63 4.83
CA ALA A 101 -6.58 1.55 6.20
C ALA A 101 -7.70 1.87 7.18
N VAL A 102 -7.88 0.98 8.17
CA VAL A 102 -8.92 1.04 9.18
C VAL A 102 -8.30 1.29 10.54
N GLU A 103 -8.86 2.23 11.29
CA GLU A 103 -8.55 2.44 12.71
C GLU A 103 -9.46 1.50 13.54
N LYS A 104 -8.84 0.66 14.39
CA LYS A 104 -9.52 -0.49 14.99
C LYS A 104 -10.44 -0.14 16.16
N ALA A 105 -10.22 0.98 16.86
CA ALA A 105 -11.07 1.32 18.01
C ALA A 105 -12.44 1.85 17.57
N THR A 106 -12.50 2.54 16.43
CA THR A 106 -13.73 3.05 15.83
C THR A 106 -14.24 2.21 14.67
N ASN A 107 -13.41 1.30 14.16
CA ASN A 107 -13.66 0.50 12.96
C ASN A 107 -13.99 1.36 11.72
N ASN A 108 -13.43 2.57 11.67
CA ASN A 108 -13.59 3.49 10.55
C ASN A 108 -12.35 3.48 9.65
N GLU A 109 -12.61 3.62 8.36
CA GLU A 109 -11.57 3.83 7.37
C GLU A 109 -11.07 5.28 7.43
N PHE A 110 -9.76 5.45 7.58
CA PHE A 110 -9.12 6.76 7.45
C PHE A 110 -8.39 6.93 6.11
N VAL A 111 -8.22 5.85 5.35
CA VAL A 111 -7.89 5.88 3.91
C VAL A 111 -9.07 5.24 3.19
N TYR A 112 -9.65 5.93 2.20
CA TYR A 112 -10.89 5.50 1.54
C TYR A 112 -10.74 4.12 0.92
N TYR A 113 -11.44 3.12 1.44
CA TYR A 113 -11.43 1.77 0.90
C TYR A 113 -12.52 1.63 -0.15
N ASN A 114 -12.15 1.16 -1.35
CA ASN A 114 -13.13 0.85 -2.38
C ASN A 114 -13.45 -0.64 -2.37
N HIS A 115 -14.70 -0.98 -2.03
CA HIS A 115 -15.17 -2.37 -1.99
C HIS A 115 -15.35 -3.02 -3.38
N VAL A 116 -15.09 -2.28 -4.48
CA VAL A 116 -15.14 -2.82 -5.84
C VAL A 116 -13.88 -2.50 -6.64
N MET A 117 -13.45 -3.45 -7.46
CA MET A 117 -12.36 -3.26 -8.43
C MET A 117 -12.95 -2.82 -9.76
N LYS A 118 -13.33 -1.54 -9.87
CA LYS A 118 -13.93 -0.97 -11.08
C LYS A 118 -12.89 -0.18 -11.89
N PHE A 119 -12.28 -0.82 -12.87
CA PHE A 119 -11.30 -0.18 -13.73
C PHE A 119 -11.97 0.78 -14.72
N ARG A 120 -11.48 2.01 -14.84
CA ARG A 120 -11.96 3.02 -15.82
C ARG A 120 -10.80 3.77 -16.47
N ALA A 121 -11.07 4.38 -17.62
CA ALA A 121 -10.13 5.13 -18.46
C ALA A 121 -9.68 6.44 -17.81
N ILE A 122 -8.85 6.35 -16.78
CA ILE A 122 -8.35 7.48 -16.00
C ILE A 122 -6.81 7.50 -15.97
N GLY A 123 -6.17 6.33 -15.87
CA GLY A 123 -4.72 6.26 -15.81
C GLY A 123 -4.04 6.45 -17.16
N ILE A 124 -2.71 6.58 -17.17
CA ILE A 124 -1.95 6.83 -18.41
C ILE A 124 -2.11 5.70 -19.44
N ARG A 125 -2.27 4.46 -18.97
CA ARG A 125 -2.58 3.30 -19.82
C ARG A 125 -4.07 3.10 -20.05
N GLY A 126 -4.92 3.94 -19.48
CA GLY A 126 -6.37 3.78 -19.40
C GLY A 126 -6.81 3.22 -18.04
N PRO A 127 -6.67 1.91 -17.76
CA PRO A 127 -7.25 1.29 -16.57
C PRO A 127 -6.69 1.82 -15.27
N TRP A 128 -7.60 2.22 -14.38
CA TRP A 128 -7.29 2.71 -13.03
C TRP A 128 -8.49 2.49 -12.09
N THR A 129 -8.24 2.31 -10.79
CA THR A 129 -9.27 2.15 -9.75
C THR A 129 -9.16 3.23 -8.67
N SER A 130 -10.31 3.74 -8.22
CA SER A 130 -10.37 4.71 -7.13
C SER A 130 -10.17 4.09 -5.74
N GLY A 131 -9.90 4.94 -4.75
CA GLY A 131 -9.65 4.53 -3.37
C GLY A 131 -8.18 4.26 -3.09
N GLY A 132 -7.86 4.14 -1.80
CA GLY A 132 -6.54 3.77 -1.34
C GLY A 132 -5.48 4.87 -1.46
N ILE A 133 -4.23 4.44 -1.47
CA ILE A 133 -3.06 5.28 -1.77
C ILE A 133 -2.31 4.64 -2.92
N GLU A 134 -2.18 5.39 -4.00
CA GLU A 134 -1.48 4.98 -5.21
C GLU A 134 -0.07 5.57 -5.26
N HIS A 135 0.89 4.68 -5.51
CA HIS A 135 2.30 4.98 -5.64
C HIS A 135 2.65 5.37 -7.09
N ASN A 136 2.98 6.64 -7.32
CA ASN A 136 3.32 7.16 -8.65
C ASN A 136 4.76 7.64 -8.70
N PHE A 137 5.52 7.13 -9.68
CA PHE A 137 6.93 7.44 -9.86
C PHE A 137 7.29 7.50 -11.34
N GLY A 138 8.32 8.28 -11.67
CA GLY A 138 8.98 8.20 -12.97
C GLY A 138 8.66 9.36 -13.89
N LEU A 139 8.51 9.06 -15.18
CA LEU A 139 8.44 10.05 -16.26
C LEU A 139 7.03 10.58 -16.54
N ASP A 140 6.00 9.99 -15.92
CA ASP A 140 4.62 10.32 -16.19
C ASP A 140 4.07 11.40 -15.26
N LEU A 141 3.01 12.08 -15.71
CA LEU A 141 2.23 13.02 -14.91
C LEU A 141 1.15 12.33 -14.06
N GLY A 142 1.10 11.00 -14.14
CA GLY A 142 0.08 10.19 -13.49
C GLY A 142 -1.15 9.94 -14.34
N HIS A 143 -1.90 8.88 -14.02
CA HIS A 143 -1.58 7.83 -13.03
C HIS A 143 -0.56 6.81 -13.55
N ALA A 144 0.23 6.23 -12.64
CA ALA A 144 1.35 5.34 -12.94
C ALA A 144 1.05 4.24 -13.96
N PRO A 145 1.99 3.84 -14.84
CA PRO A 145 1.75 2.77 -15.81
C PRO A 145 1.47 1.41 -15.15
N TRP A 146 1.86 1.19 -13.90
CA TRP A 146 1.57 -0.04 -13.17
C TRP A 146 0.28 0.03 -12.34
N ALA A 147 -0.46 1.14 -12.32
CA ALA A 147 -1.62 1.33 -11.44
C ALA A 147 -2.72 0.25 -11.56
N ALA A 148 -2.77 -0.46 -12.69
CA ALA A 148 -3.68 -1.59 -12.94
C ALA A 148 -2.95 -2.89 -13.33
N ALA A 149 -1.69 -3.04 -12.92
CA ALA A 149 -0.87 -4.22 -13.19
C ALA A 149 -0.36 -4.84 -11.89
N ALA A 150 -0.05 -6.14 -11.94
CA ALA A 150 0.65 -6.78 -10.84
C ALA A 150 2.09 -6.25 -10.74
N VAL A 151 2.56 -6.11 -9.50
CA VAL A 151 3.92 -5.71 -9.17
C VAL A 151 4.58 -6.78 -8.31
N ASP A 152 5.91 -6.76 -8.25
CA ASP A 152 6.65 -7.62 -7.33
C ASP A 152 6.45 -7.12 -5.90
N TYR A 153 6.46 -8.05 -4.94
CA TYR A 153 6.37 -7.69 -3.53
C TYR A 153 7.07 -8.71 -2.63
N VAL A 154 7.46 -8.26 -1.44
CA VAL A 154 7.99 -9.11 -0.37
C VAL A 154 7.40 -8.71 0.97
N LEU A 155 7.10 -9.71 1.80
CA LEU A 155 6.59 -9.52 3.16
C LEU A 155 7.73 -9.69 4.15
N LYS A 156 7.82 -8.80 5.14
CA LYS A 156 8.90 -8.80 6.11
C LYS A 156 8.38 -8.62 7.53
N ASN A 157 8.91 -9.42 8.45
CA ASN A 157 8.89 -9.13 9.88
C ASN A 157 10.23 -8.47 10.21
N ASN A 158 10.23 -7.24 10.73
CA ASN A 158 11.44 -6.50 11.05
C ASN A 158 11.90 -6.78 12.48
N ASP A 159 13.19 -6.55 12.75
CA ASP A 159 13.80 -6.82 14.06
C ASP A 159 13.22 -5.95 15.19
N ASP A 160 12.69 -4.77 14.87
CA ASP A 160 11.99 -3.89 15.82
C ASP A 160 10.55 -4.35 16.14
N GLY A 161 10.08 -5.40 15.47
CA GLY A 161 8.75 -5.99 15.58
C GLY A 161 7.68 -5.34 14.70
N SER A 162 8.03 -4.32 13.90
CA SER A 162 7.17 -3.84 12.82
C SER A 162 7.06 -4.89 11.70
N VAL A 163 6.04 -4.75 10.86
CA VAL A 163 5.91 -5.56 9.64
C VAL A 163 5.88 -4.66 8.41
N SER A 164 6.37 -5.17 7.29
CA SER A 164 6.38 -4.44 6.02
C SER A 164 5.85 -5.29 4.88
N CYS A 165 5.13 -4.65 3.95
CA CYS A 165 4.96 -5.12 2.59
C CYS A 165 5.75 -4.18 1.69
N ILE A 166 6.80 -4.69 1.06
CA ILE A 166 7.59 -3.90 0.12
C ILE A 166 7.09 -4.26 -1.27
N VAL A 167 6.53 -3.30 -1.99
CA VAL A 167 6.06 -3.44 -3.38
C VAL A 167 7.03 -2.73 -4.32
N GLY A 168 7.11 -3.15 -5.57
CA GLY A 168 7.97 -2.48 -6.54
C GLY A 168 8.09 -3.19 -7.87
N GLY A 169 8.91 -2.62 -8.75
CA GLY A 169 9.20 -3.20 -10.04
C GLY A 169 10.07 -2.31 -10.91
N LEU A 170 10.23 -2.75 -12.16
CA LEU A 170 10.88 -1.99 -13.23
C LEU A 170 9.84 -1.13 -13.95
N ASP A 171 10.06 0.18 -14.00
CA ASP A 171 9.39 1.01 -15.01
C ASP A 171 10.00 0.70 -16.37
N LEU A 172 9.23 0.09 -17.27
CA LEU A 172 9.69 -0.35 -18.57
C LEU A 172 10.06 0.82 -19.49
N ALA A 173 9.42 1.99 -19.31
CA ALA A 173 9.64 3.15 -20.15
C ALA A 173 10.96 3.86 -19.81
N SER A 174 11.21 4.11 -18.52
CA SER A 174 12.46 4.73 -18.07
C SER A 174 13.60 3.74 -17.81
N ARG A 175 13.30 2.44 -17.69
CA ARG A 175 14.22 1.39 -17.19
C ARG A 175 14.75 1.66 -15.78
N SER A 176 14.04 2.48 -15.00
CA SER A 176 14.35 2.73 -13.60
C SER A 176 13.57 1.79 -12.69
N GLU A 177 14.14 1.53 -11.52
CA GLU A 177 13.53 0.70 -10.48
C GLU A 177 12.85 1.60 -9.45
N TRP A 178 11.68 1.16 -8.98
CA TRP A 178 10.96 1.78 -7.88
C TRP A 178 10.57 0.73 -6.84
N ARG A 179 10.58 1.12 -5.57
CA ARG A 179 10.15 0.30 -4.44
C ARG A 179 9.48 1.17 -3.40
N VAL A 180 8.41 0.68 -2.78
CA VAL A 180 7.77 1.32 -1.64
C VAL A 180 7.68 0.31 -0.52
N GLU A 181 8.36 0.59 0.59
CA GLU A 181 8.11 -0.12 1.84
C GLU A 181 6.87 0.47 2.50
N ILE A 182 5.81 -0.32 2.56
CA ILE A 182 4.61 -0.03 3.34
C ILE A 182 4.84 -0.67 4.71
N ARG A 183 5.23 0.14 5.70
CA ARG A 183 5.65 -0.31 7.03
C ARG A 183 4.62 0.02 8.10
N LEU A 184 4.25 -0.97 8.90
CA LEU A 184 3.38 -0.82 10.06
C LEU A 184 4.17 -1.09 11.35
N PRO A 185 4.53 -0.06 12.13
CA PRO A 185 5.12 -0.22 13.45
C PRO A 185 4.19 -1.00 14.39
N LYS A 186 4.75 -1.76 15.34
CA LYS A 186 3.95 -2.59 16.26
C LYS A 186 3.12 -1.82 17.29
N ASP A 187 3.56 -0.61 17.63
CA ASP A 187 3.10 0.17 18.78
C ASP A 187 2.65 1.60 18.38
N LYS A 188 2.37 1.83 17.09
CA LYS A 188 1.98 3.15 16.56
C LYS A 188 0.62 3.12 15.86
N ALA A 189 -0.10 4.22 15.96
CA ALA A 189 -1.34 4.48 15.22
C ALA A 189 -1.07 5.28 13.92
N TYR A 190 0.02 4.95 13.23
CA TYR A 190 0.32 5.40 11.88
C TYR A 190 1.04 4.29 11.12
N PHE A 191 1.10 4.39 9.81
CA PHE A 191 1.98 3.58 8.96
C PHE A 191 2.84 4.50 8.09
N GLU A 192 3.91 3.96 7.55
CA GLU A 192 4.88 4.69 6.74
C GLU A 192 4.88 4.15 5.32
N THR A 193 5.13 5.03 4.35
CA THR A 193 5.46 4.67 2.96
C THR A 193 6.86 5.20 2.67
N ASN A 194 7.84 4.29 2.64
CA ASN A 194 9.23 4.65 2.37
C ASN A 194 9.56 4.32 0.92
N ALA A 195 9.61 5.33 0.06
CA ALA A 195 9.88 5.17 -1.36
C ALA A 195 11.39 5.18 -1.67
N LEU A 196 11.83 4.24 -2.49
CA LEU A 196 13.17 4.18 -3.08
C LEU A 196 13.05 4.18 -4.60
N TRP A 197 13.86 5.00 -5.24
CA TRP A 197 14.02 5.01 -6.69
C TRP A 197 15.49 4.85 -7.05
N TYR A 198 15.74 4.07 -8.10
CA TYR A 198 17.08 3.80 -8.58
C TYR A 198 17.12 3.79 -10.11
N ASN A 199 17.97 4.64 -10.68
CA ASN A 199 18.28 4.64 -12.10
C ASN A 199 19.60 3.89 -12.33
N PRO A 200 19.55 2.64 -12.85
CA PRO A 200 20.75 1.87 -13.15
C PRO A 200 21.45 2.30 -14.45
N THR A 201 20.89 3.25 -15.20
CA THR A 201 21.40 3.64 -16.52
C THR A 201 22.42 4.77 -16.41
N PRO A 202 23.33 4.93 -17.40
CA PRO A 202 24.28 6.06 -17.42
C PRO A 202 23.63 7.39 -17.86
N LEU A 203 22.32 7.40 -18.17
CA LEU A 203 21.61 8.57 -18.68
C LEU A 203 20.79 9.24 -17.59
N HIS A 204 20.65 10.55 -17.67
CA HIS A 204 19.72 11.28 -16.81
C HIS A 204 18.28 11.07 -17.30
N HIS A 205 17.38 10.82 -16.35
CA HIS A 205 15.94 10.74 -16.58
C HIS A 205 15.25 11.83 -15.76
N ALA A 206 14.18 12.42 -16.32
CA ALA A 206 13.27 13.23 -15.52
C ALA A 206 12.57 12.34 -14.49
N TYR A 207 12.20 12.93 -13.36
CA TYR A 207 11.59 12.20 -12.27
C TYR A 207 10.52 13.05 -11.60
N LEU A 208 9.33 12.49 -11.50
CA LEU A 208 8.21 13.00 -10.73
C LEU A 208 7.76 11.89 -9.78
N SER A 209 7.35 12.28 -8.57
CA SER A 209 6.91 11.35 -7.54
C SER A 209 5.78 11.98 -6.74
N TRP A 210 4.69 11.23 -6.57
CA TRP A 210 3.61 11.59 -5.65
C TRP A 210 2.89 10.33 -5.16
N GLU A 211 2.40 10.44 -3.93
CA GLU A 211 1.49 9.47 -3.33
C GLU A 211 0.08 10.02 -3.42
N ASN A 212 -0.79 9.38 -4.20
CA ASN A 212 -2.15 9.83 -4.42
C ASN A 212 -3.09 9.12 -3.44
N ALA A 213 -3.38 9.78 -2.33
CA ALA A 213 -4.25 9.28 -1.27
C ALA A 213 -5.71 9.73 -1.46
N ALA A 214 -6.64 8.77 -1.46
CA ALA A 214 -8.06 9.04 -1.53
C ALA A 214 -8.69 9.04 -0.13
N PHE A 215 -9.53 10.05 0.12
CA PHE A 215 -10.32 10.19 1.35
C PHE A 215 -11.79 10.35 1.01
N LYS A 216 -12.67 9.91 1.92
CA LYS A 216 -14.11 10.06 1.74
C LYS A 216 -14.48 11.54 1.83
N ALA A 217 -15.15 12.05 0.80
CA ALA A 217 -15.73 13.39 0.81
C ALA A 217 -17.11 13.38 1.49
N ALA A 218 -17.34 14.35 2.37
CA ALA A 218 -18.60 14.60 3.06
C ALA A 218 -18.76 16.11 3.30
N ASP A 219 -19.97 16.57 3.62
CA ASP A 219 -20.29 18.00 3.79
C ASP A 219 -19.49 18.65 4.93
N ASP A 220 -19.05 17.86 5.92
CA ASP A 220 -18.25 18.28 7.07
C ASP A 220 -16.73 18.05 6.88
N LEU A 221 -16.28 17.62 5.69
CA LEU A 221 -14.85 17.42 5.40
C LEU A 221 -14.10 18.76 5.46
N GLN A 222 -13.06 18.81 6.29
CA GLN A 222 -12.18 19.96 6.42
C GLN A 222 -10.78 19.64 5.93
N PHE A 223 -10.21 20.56 5.16
CA PHE A 223 -8.85 20.46 4.65
C PHE A 223 -7.91 21.35 5.48
N TYR A 224 -6.99 20.72 6.20
CA TYR A 224 -5.94 21.39 6.95
C TYR A 224 -4.65 21.31 6.16
N PHE A 225 -4.32 22.38 5.44
CA PHE A 225 -3.05 22.52 4.74
C PHE A 225 -2.21 23.63 5.38
N PRO A 226 -0.88 23.46 5.47
CA PRO A 226 -0.02 24.58 5.84
C PRO A 226 -0.22 25.72 4.82
N GLY A 227 -0.43 26.93 5.33
CA GLY A 227 -0.46 28.15 4.52
C GLY A 227 0.95 28.64 4.19
N ASN A 228 1.03 29.66 3.34
CA ASN A 228 2.23 30.50 3.19
C ASN A 228 2.35 31.47 4.37
#